data_AF-A0A821V2E8-F1
#
_entry.id   AF-A0A821V2E8-F1
#
_cell.length_a   1.000
_cell.length_b   1.000
_cell.length_c   1.000
_cell.angle_alpha   90.00
_cell.angle_beta   90.00
_cell.angle_gamma   90.00
#
_symmetry.space_group_name_H-M   'P 1'
#
loop_
_entity.id
_entity.type
_entity.pdbx_description
1 polymer ?
#
loop_
_entity_poly.entity_id
_entity_poly.type
_entity_poly.pdbx_seq_one_letter_code
_entity_poly.pdbx_strand_id
1 'polypeptide(L)'
;LTMKEQKQKEDDKKVLTDHFISTLPPLLNKYIADADKLLNLLQIPLHFNYEVYTTTRRERDLDTYLNALSDIVQRHTTAEIFDAVSKCFECICDVSFTLSNRAIAHRGNIIDKILANFNG
;
A
#
# COMPACT_ATOMS: atom_id res chain seq x y z
N LEU A 1 11.26 24.79 -7.18
CA LEU A 1 10.27 25.00 -6.11
C LEU A 1 10.91 25.80 -5.00
N THR A 2 10.18 26.74 -4.42
CA THR A 2 10.65 27.45 -3.22
C THR A 2 10.59 26.51 -2.00
N MET A 3 11.41 26.75 -0.98
CA MET A 3 11.39 25.97 0.26
C MET A 3 9.98 25.92 0.91
N LYS A 4 9.18 26.98 0.72
CA LYS A 4 7.81 27.07 1.21
C LYS A 4 6.87 26.08 0.51
N GLU A 5 6.97 25.97 -0.82
CA GLU A 5 6.17 25.01 -1.60
C GLU A 5 6.56 23.56 -1.31
N GLN A 6 7.84 23.31 -1.08
CA GLN A 6 8.31 21.96 -0.76
C GLN A 6 7.84 21.51 0.63
N LYS A 7 7.85 22.43 1.61
CA LYS A 7 7.29 22.16 2.94
C LYS A 7 5.78 21.90 2.87
N GLN A 8 5.03 22.72 2.13
CA GLN A 8 3.59 22.53 1.97
C GLN A 8 3.26 21.16 1.37
N LYS A 9 3.99 20.74 0.33
CA LYS A 9 3.80 19.41 -0.27
C LYS A 9 3.99 18.26 0.72
N GLU A 10 4.99 18.35 1.59
CA GLU A 10 5.23 17.32 2.60
C GLU A 10 4.18 17.32 3.71
N ASP A 11 3.67 18.49 4.11
CA ASP A 11 2.58 18.59 5.07
C ASP A 11 1.26 18.05 4.47
N ASP A 12 0.96 18.34 3.20
CA ASP A 12 -0.21 17.81 2.49
C ASP A 12 -0.16 16.29 2.38
N LYS A 13 1.02 15.71 2.07
CA LYS A 13 1.21 14.25 2.06
C LYS A 13 0.93 13.62 3.42
N LYS A 14 1.36 14.25 4.51
CA LYS A 14 1.09 13.74 5.87
C LYS A 14 -0.39 13.73 6.19
N VAL A 15 -1.10 14.82 5.88
CA VAL A 15 -2.56 14.92 6.06
C VAL A 15 -3.30 13.87 5.23
N LEU A 16 -2.91 13.73 3.96
CA LEU A 16 -3.44 12.69 3.07
C LEU A 16 -3.23 11.29 3.67
N THR A 17 -2.00 11.01 4.11
CA THR A 17 -1.63 9.71 4.68
C THR A 17 -2.44 9.43 5.94
N ASP A 18 -2.47 10.35 6.90
CA ASP A 18 -3.19 10.18 8.17
C ASP A 18 -4.68 9.86 7.95
N HIS A 19 -5.31 10.53 6.99
CA HIS A 19 -6.70 10.23 6.62
C HIS A 19 -6.86 8.82 6.03
N PHE A 20 -6.03 8.48 5.04
CA PHE A 20 -6.21 7.25 4.27
C PHE A 20 -5.65 5.99 4.93
N ILE A 21 -4.80 6.11 5.95
CA ILE A 21 -4.29 4.98 6.73
C ILE A 21 -5.42 4.03 7.18
N SER A 22 -6.54 4.60 7.64
CA SER A 22 -7.68 3.83 8.16
C SER A 22 -8.81 3.61 7.16
N THR A 23 -8.94 4.47 6.15
CA THR A 23 -10.07 4.44 5.20
C THR A 23 -9.74 3.69 3.92
N LEU A 24 -8.47 3.62 3.52
CA LEU A 24 -8.10 2.95 2.28
C LEU A 24 -8.29 1.43 2.33
N PRO A 25 -7.84 0.69 3.37
CA PRO A 25 -8.03 -0.76 3.41
C PRO A 25 -9.50 -1.21 3.25
N PRO A 26 -10.49 -0.63 3.96
CA PRO A 26 -11.88 -1.01 3.76
C PRO A 26 -12.43 -0.61 2.38
N LEU A 27 -11.93 0.47 1.76
CA LEU A 27 -12.30 0.83 0.38
C LEU A 27 -11.79 -0.20 -0.62
N LEU A 28 -10.53 -0.65 -0.51
CA LEU A 28 -9.97 -1.70 -1.36
C LEU A 28 -10.78 -2.99 -1.26
N ASN A 29 -11.14 -3.41 -0.05
CA ASN A 29 -11.97 -4.59 0.17
C ASN A 29 -13.39 -4.42 -0.40
N LYS A 30 -13.99 -3.23 -0.26
CA LYS A 30 -15.33 -2.94 -0.79
C LYS A 30 -15.38 -3.01 -2.31
N TYR A 31 -14.34 -2.53 -2.98
CA TYR A 31 -14.27 -2.47 -4.45
C TYR A 31 -13.41 -3.58 -5.05
N ILE A 32 -13.14 -4.65 -4.29
CA ILE A 32 -12.28 -5.75 -4.74
C ILE A 32 -12.81 -6.47 -5.98
N ALA A 33 -14.08 -6.35 -6.34
CA ALA A 33 -14.64 -6.94 -7.56
C ALA A 33 -14.60 -5.99 -8.79
N ASP A 34 -14.21 -4.72 -8.61
CA ASP A 34 -14.26 -3.67 -9.62
C ASP A 34 -12.83 -3.19 -9.93
N ALA A 35 -12.25 -3.74 -11.01
CA ALA A 35 -10.86 -3.52 -11.36
C ALA A 35 -10.53 -2.03 -11.60
N ASP A 36 -11.40 -1.28 -12.28
CA ASP A 36 -11.17 0.13 -12.59
C ASP A 36 -11.16 0.98 -11.31
N LYS A 37 -12.08 0.73 -10.39
CA LYS A 37 -12.06 1.42 -9.08
C LYS A 37 -10.84 1.01 -8.26
N LEU A 38 -10.44 -0.25 -8.31
CA LEU A 38 -9.28 -0.74 -7.57
C LEU A 38 -7.99 -0.09 -8.07
N LEU A 39 -7.79 -0.01 -9.38
CA LEU A 39 -6.64 0.67 -10.00
C LEU A 39 -6.53 2.13 -9.55
N ASN A 40 -7.67 2.84 -9.51
CA ASN A 40 -7.71 4.23 -9.04
C ASN A 40 -7.35 4.34 -7.55
N LEU A 41 -7.86 3.44 -6.71
CA LEU A 41 -7.57 3.44 -5.27
C LEU A 41 -6.10 3.08 -4.97
N LEU A 42 -5.50 2.20 -5.76
CA LEU A 42 -4.09 1.79 -5.63
C LEU A 42 -3.09 2.90 -6.00
N GLN A 43 -3.53 4.00 -6.64
CA GLN A 43 -2.67 5.17 -6.86
C GLN A 43 -2.45 6.00 -5.58
N ILE A 44 -3.41 5.99 -4.65
CA ILE A 44 -3.38 6.82 -3.44
C ILE A 44 -2.14 6.52 -2.55
N PRO A 45 -1.83 5.25 -2.23
CA PRO A 45 -0.64 4.87 -1.46
C PRO A 45 0.70 5.37 -2.01
N LEU A 46 0.81 5.52 -3.34
CA LEU A 46 2.06 5.95 -3.98
C LEU A 46 2.45 7.39 -3.60
N HIS A 47 1.53 8.12 -2.96
CA HIS A 47 1.73 9.49 -2.48
C HIS A 47 1.86 9.58 -0.95
N PHE A 48 1.88 8.44 -0.24
CA PHE A 48 1.97 8.45 1.22
C PHE A 48 3.34 8.87 1.73
N ASN A 49 3.33 9.46 2.91
CA ASN A 49 4.49 9.60 3.75
C ASN A 49 4.48 8.46 4.78
N TYR A 50 5.18 7.36 4.48
CA TYR A 50 5.12 6.14 5.29
C TYR A 50 5.66 6.31 6.72
N GLU A 51 6.50 7.32 6.99
CA GLU A 51 6.92 7.69 8.36
C GLU A 51 5.73 8.08 9.27
N VAL A 52 4.56 8.41 8.71
CA VAL A 52 3.35 8.63 9.50
C VAL A 52 2.96 7.36 10.27
N TYR A 53 3.16 6.17 9.71
CA TYR A 53 2.82 4.90 10.39
C TYR A 53 3.60 4.69 11.69
N THR A 54 4.87 5.11 11.74
CA THR A 54 5.73 5.00 12.94
C THR A 54 5.52 6.17 13.89
N THR A 55 5.56 7.39 13.36
CA THR A 55 5.45 8.61 14.18
C THR A 55 4.11 8.74 14.89
N THR A 56 3.03 8.19 14.32
CA THR A 56 1.69 8.16 14.93
C THR A 56 1.31 6.83 15.58
N ARG A 57 2.21 5.84 15.62
CA ARG A 57 2.01 4.51 16.21
C ARG A 57 0.81 3.76 15.62
N ARG A 58 0.75 3.74 14.28
CA ARG A 58 -0.32 3.14 13.47
C ARG A 58 0.15 1.90 12.73
N GLU A 59 1.14 1.19 13.27
CA GLU A 59 1.75 0.02 12.63
C GLU A 59 0.73 -1.10 12.34
N ARG A 60 -0.33 -1.21 13.15
CA ARG A 60 -1.44 -2.16 12.90
C ARG A 60 -2.28 -1.80 11.68
N ASP A 61 -2.39 -0.52 11.36
CA ASP A 61 -3.08 -0.09 10.13
C ASP A 61 -2.23 -0.46 8.90
N LEU A 62 -0.90 -0.48 9.02
CA LEU A 62 -0.02 -0.98 7.96
C LEU A 62 -0.26 -2.48 7.71
N ASP A 63 -0.38 -3.28 8.78
CA ASP A 63 -0.71 -4.71 8.65
C ASP A 63 -2.06 -4.90 7.94
N THR A 64 -3.04 -4.06 8.27
CA THR A 64 -4.38 -4.10 7.63
C THR A 64 -4.32 -3.77 6.15
N TYR A 65 -3.52 -2.76 5.76
CA TYR A 65 -3.29 -2.42 4.38
C TYR A 65 -2.56 -3.52 3.61
N LEU A 66 -1.49 -4.10 4.18
CA LEU A 66 -0.76 -5.22 3.58
C LEU A 66 -1.63 -6.46 3.38
N ASN A 67 -2.54 -6.75 4.32
CA ASN A 67 -3.51 -7.83 4.17
C ASN A 67 -4.51 -7.55 3.04
N ALA A 68 -4.99 -6.31 2.91
CA ALA A 68 -5.86 -5.93 1.79
C ALA A 68 -5.14 -6.11 0.43
N LEU A 69 -3.86 -5.74 0.32
CA LEU A 69 -3.07 -6.01 -0.89
C LEU A 69 -2.93 -7.51 -1.18
N SER A 70 -2.72 -8.33 -0.14
CA SER A 70 -2.67 -9.80 -0.28
C SER A 70 -3.98 -10.36 -0.83
N ASP A 71 -5.12 -9.88 -0.35
CA ASP A 71 -6.43 -10.33 -0.78
C ASP A 71 -6.72 -9.93 -2.24
N ILE A 72 -6.29 -8.73 -2.66
CA ILE A 72 -6.38 -8.28 -4.06
C ILE A 72 -5.62 -9.25 -4.96
N VAL A 73 -4.37 -9.56 -4.61
CA VAL A 73 -3.52 -10.44 -5.42
C VAL A 73 -4.06 -11.87 -5.52
N GLN A 74 -4.78 -12.34 -4.50
CA GLN A 74 -5.42 -13.66 -4.53
C GLN A 74 -6.69 -13.70 -5.39
N ARG A 75 -7.37 -12.57 -5.60
CA ARG A 75 -8.66 -12.51 -6.29
C ARG A 75 -8.59 -11.98 -7.73
N HIS A 76 -7.49 -11.34 -8.09
CA HIS A 76 -7.27 -10.78 -9.42
C HIS A 76 -6.17 -11.54 -10.14
N THR A 77 -6.25 -11.55 -11.48
CA THR A 77 -5.26 -12.18 -12.37
C THR A 77 -4.80 -11.26 -13.50
N THR A 78 -5.24 -10.00 -13.50
CA THR A 78 -4.90 -9.03 -14.54
C THR A 78 -3.55 -8.38 -14.28
N ALA A 79 -2.79 -8.18 -15.37
CA ALA A 79 -1.44 -7.62 -15.30
C ALA A 79 -1.44 -6.20 -14.72
N GLU A 80 -2.47 -5.40 -15.03
CA GLU A 80 -2.61 -4.02 -14.57
C GLU A 80 -2.75 -3.94 -13.05
N ILE A 81 -3.54 -4.85 -12.45
CA ILE A 81 -3.72 -4.90 -10.99
C ILE A 81 -2.42 -5.33 -10.32
N PHE A 82 -1.72 -6.33 -10.88
CA PHE A 82 -0.44 -6.77 -10.33
C PHE A 82 0.64 -5.70 -10.43
N ASP A 83 0.72 -4.96 -11.54
CA ASP A 83 1.63 -3.82 -11.68
C ASP A 83 1.33 -2.72 -10.64
N ALA A 84 0.05 -2.37 -10.46
CA ALA A 84 -0.36 -1.39 -9.46
C ALA A 84 -0.02 -1.83 -8.02
N VAL A 85 -0.25 -3.11 -7.69
CA VAL A 85 0.11 -3.67 -6.37
C VAL A 85 1.63 -3.74 -6.20
N SER A 86 2.40 -4.08 -7.25
CA SER A 86 3.87 -4.08 -7.22
C SER A 86 4.42 -2.71 -6.86
N LYS A 87 3.92 -1.65 -7.50
CA LYS A 87 4.30 -0.27 -7.19
C LYS A 87 3.99 0.11 -5.75
N CYS A 88 2.85 -0.35 -5.21
CA CYS A 88 2.56 -0.16 -3.79
C CYS A 88 3.61 -0.84 -2.91
N PHE A 89 3.97 -2.10 -3.21
CA PHE A 89 5.02 -2.81 -2.46
C PHE A 89 6.40 -2.14 -2.57
N GLU A 90 6.76 -1.59 -3.72
CA GLU A 90 8.01 -0.83 -3.89
C GLU A 90 8.08 0.35 -2.93
N CYS A 91 6.99 1.11 -2.79
CA CYS A 91 6.93 2.24 -1.85
C CYS A 91 7.06 1.81 -0.38
N ILE A 92 6.42 0.69 0.01
CA ILE A 92 6.41 0.24 1.41
C ILE A 92 7.71 -0.53 1.76
N CYS A 93 8.39 -1.12 0.78
CA CYS A 93 9.65 -1.85 0.98
C CYS A 93 10.89 -0.97 0.86
N ASP A 94 10.74 0.35 0.68
CA ASP A 94 11.86 1.28 0.63
C ASP A 94 12.67 1.20 1.92
N VAL A 95 13.99 0.97 1.79
CA VAL A 95 14.93 0.82 2.91
C VAL A 95 15.02 2.05 3.80
N SER A 96 14.61 3.22 3.31
CA SER A 96 14.51 4.44 4.11
C SER A 96 13.34 4.41 5.10
N PHE A 97 12.36 3.52 4.91
CA PHE A 97 11.23 3.37 5.81
C PHE A 97 11.55 2.40 6.95
N THR A 98 11.34 2.87 8.18
CA THR A 98 11.61 2.12 9.42
C THR A 98 10.85 0.78 9.51
N LEU A 99 9.69 0.62 8.87
CA LEU A 99 8.92 -0.64 8.87
C LEU A 99 9.11 -1.49 7.61
N SER A 100 10.11 -1.19 6.78
CA SER A 100 10.38 -1.93 5.53
C SER A 100 10.54 -3.44 5.75
N ASN A 101 11.24 -3.87 6.80
CA ASN A 101 11.40 -5.31 7.11
C ASN A 101 10.06 -6.04 7.33
N ARG A 102 9.08 -5.37 7.93
CA ARG A 102 7.73 -5.92 8.12
C ARG A 102 7.00 -6.07 6.79
N ALA A 103 7.10 -5.06 5.92
CA ALA A 103 6.51 -5.11 4.58
C ALA A 103 7.18 -6.18 3.70
N ILE A 104 8.51 -6.33 3.79
CA ILE A 104 9.27 -7.37 3.10
C ILE A 104 8.81 -8.77 3.51
N ALA A 105 8.60 -9.01 4.82
CA ALA A 105 8.09 -10.29 5.31
C ALA A 105 6.67 -10.58 4.75
N HIS A 106 5.78 -9.60 4.77
CA HIS A 106 4.44 -9.74 4.16
C HIS A 106 4.51 -10.00 2.65
N ARG A 107 5.39 -9.29 1.92
CA ARG A 107 5.62 -9.52 0.49
C ARG A 107 6.09 -10.95 0.22
N GLY A 108 7.02 -11.47 1.02
CA GLY A 108 7.46 -12.86 0.95
C GLY A 108 6.27 -13.83 1.07
N ASN A 109 5.44 -13.65 2.10
CA ASN A 109 4.24 -14.48 2.29
C ASN A 109 3.25 -14.40 1.12
N ILE A 110 3.13 -13.23 0.47
CA ILE A 110 2.28 -13.07 -0.71
C ILE A 110 2.85 -13.83 -1.90
N ILE A 111 4.16 -13.69 -2.16
CA ILE A 111 4.86 -14.42 -3.22
C ILE A 111 4.72 -15.92 -3.01
N ASP A 112 4.93 -16.41 -1.79
CA ASP A 112 4.80 -17.83 -1.45
C ASP A 112 3.38 -18.35 -1.71
N LYS A 113 2.34 -17.56 -1.36
CA LYS A 113 0.93 -17.91 -1.65
C LYS A 113 0.64 -17.94 -3.15
N ILE A 114 1.16 -16.99 -3.92
CA ILE A 114 1.03 -16.99 -5.38
C ILE A 114 1.68 -18.25 -5.94
N LEU A 115 2.92 -18.55 -5.56
CA LEU A 115 3.66 -19.72 -6.03
C LEU A 115 2.96 -21.04 -5.66
N ALA A 116 2.36 -21.14 -4.48
CA ALA A 116 1.57 -22.30 -4.07
C ALA A 116 0.34 -22.53 -4.97
N ASN A 117 -0.30 -21.46 -5.44
CA ASN A 117 -1.44 -21.54 -6.36
C ASN A 117 -1.03 -21.87 -7.81
N PHE A 118 0.21 -21.55 -8.22
CA PHE A 118 0.73 -21.90 -9.55
C PHE A 118 1.28 -23.33 -9.64
N ASN A 119 1.70 -23.92 -8.51
CA ASN A 119 2.24 -25.27 -8.44
C ASN A 119 1.20 -26.33 -8.01
N GLY A 120 -0.07 -25.95 -7.92
CA GLY A 120 -1.20 -26.80 -7.50
C GLY A 120 -2.06 -27.29 -8.65
#